data_AF-A0A0F9D3C5-F1
#
_entry.id   AF-A0A0F9D3C5-F1
#
_cell.length_a   1.000
_cell.length_b   1.000
_cell.length_c   1.000
_cell.angle_alpha   90.00
_cell.angle_beta   90.00
_cell.angle_gamma   90.00
#
_symmetry.space_group_name_H-M   'P 1'
#
loop_
_entity.id
_entity.type
_entity.pdbx_description
1 polymer ?
#
loop_
_entity_poly.entity_id
_entity_poly.type
_entity_poly.pdbx_seq_one_letter_code
_entity_poly.pdbx_strand_id
1 'polypeptide(L)'
;MKAVSVDNLNGVVNQFIITTPKGQYFQSYDSIIVFVPANSGKIQLDEYYWAYSKTTGRYRNIFLGETKAETQRNIDNGTYKLTNLN
;
A
#
# COMPACT_ATOMS: atom_id res chain seq x y z
N MET A 1 20.55 10.43 -9.22
CA MET A 1 20.00 9.85 -7.98
C MET A 1 18.49 9.94 -8.06
N LYS A 2 17.74 8.84 -7.95
CA LYS A 2 16.27 8.92 -7.84
C LYS A 2 15.96 9.42 -6.42
N ALA A 3 15.36 10.60 -6.31
CA ALA A 3 15.02 11.22 -5.04
C ALA A 3 13.91 10.43 -4.32
N VAL A 4 13.87 10.53 -2.99
CA VAL A 4 12.74 10.09 -2.18
C VAL A 4 11.75 11.25 -2.10
N SER A 5 10.47 11.00 -2.37
CA SER A 5 9.39 12.00 -2.19
C SER A 5 8.28 11.44 -1.30
N VAL A 6 7.57 12.35 -0.64
CA VAL A 6 6.39 12.04 0.17
C VAL A 6 5.28 12.98 -0.26
N ASP A 7 4.15 12.41 -0.65
CA ASP A 7 2.99 13.12 -1.18
C ASP A 7 1.72 12.70 -0.42
N ASN A 8 0.80 13.62 -0.17
CA ASN A 8 -0.50 13.27 0.41
C ASN A 8 -1.38 12.60 -0.65
N LEU A 9 -1.96 11.44 -0.31
CA LEU A 9 -2.94 10.77 -1.17
C LEU A 9 -4.19 11.63 -1.27
N ASN A 10 -4.38 12.29 -2.42
CA ASN A 10 -5.50 13.21 -2.70
C ASN A 10 -5.64 14.35 -1.67
N GLY A 11 -4.53 14.82 -1.10
CA GLY A 11 -4.55 15.89 -0.08
C GLY A 11 -5.16 15.48 1.27
N VAL A 12 -5.37 14.19 1.50
CA VAL A 12 -5.94 13.68 2.75
C VAL A 12 -4.87 13.58 3.83
N VAL A 13 -5.21 14.08 5.02
CA VAL A 13 -4.35 14.03 6.20
C VAL A 13 -4.06 12.58 6.62
N ASN A 14 -2.81 12.31 6.99
CA ASN A 14 -2.31 11.00 7.44
C ASN A 14 -2.40 9.88 6.39
N GLN A 15 -2.47 10.22 5.11
CA GLN A 15 -2.44 9.25 4.02
C GLN A 15 -1.31 9.66 3.06
N PHE A 16 -0.23 8.91 3.03
CA PHE A 16 0.98 9.29 2.30
C PHE A 16 1.34 8.26 1.23
N ILE A 17 1.78 8.75 0.08
CA ILE A 17 2.51 7.98 -0.92
C ILE A 17 3.98 8.34 -0.77
N ILE A 18 4.81 7.35 -0.44
CA ILE A 18 6.26 7.50 -0.39
C ILE A 18 6.86 6.88 -1.63
N THR A 19 7.48 7.69 -2.48
CA THR A 19 8.13 7.21 -3.69
C THR A 19 9.63 7.07 -3.45
N THR A 20 10.17 5.90 -3.74
CA THR A 20 11.60 5.58 -3.57
C THR A 20 12.15 4.93 -4.84
N PRO A 21 13.48 4.80 -4.99
CA PRO A 21 14.05 4.00 -6.06
C PRO A 21 13.61 2.53 -6.05
N LYS A 22 13.20 2.00 -4.89
CA LYS A 22 12.75 0.61 -4.72
C LYS A 22 11.29 0.41 -5.15
N GLY A 23 10.50 1.46 -5.23
CA GLY A 23 9.06 1.39 -5.49
C GLY A 23 8.28 2.43 -4.69
N GLN A 24 6.96 2.24 -4.66
CA GLN A 24 6.03 3.12 -3.97
C GLN A 24 5.46 2.44 -2.73
N TYR A 25 5.39 3.18 -1.63
CA TYR A 25 4.72 2.76 -0.41
C TYR A 25 3.46 3.58 -0.22
N PHE A 26 2.40 2.93 0.25
CA PHE A 26 1.25 3.61 0.82
C PHE A 26 1.32 3.47 2.35
N GLN A 27 1.34 4.62 3.02
CA GLN A 27 1.34 4.75 4.47
C GLN A 27 0.02 5.36 4.93
N SER A 28 -0.58 4.79 5.96
CA SER A 28 -1.75 5.33 6.65
C SER A 28 -1.40 5.53 8.12
N TYR A 29 -1.43 6.79 8.58
CA TYR A 29 -0.84 7.19 9.86
C TYR A 29 0.62 6.73 9.96
N ASP A 30 1.00 5.99 11.00
CA ASP A 30 2.38 5.55 11.23
C ASP A 30 2.69 4.18 10.62
N SER A 31 1.71 3.55 9.96
CA SER A 31 1.83 2.18 9.43
C SER A 31 1.97 2.15 7.92
N ILE A 32 2.96 1.40 7.42
CA ILE A 32 3.06 1.05 6.01
C ILE A 32 2.02 -0.03 5.71
N ILE A 33 1.19 0.21 4.69
CA ILE A 33 0.05 -0.64 4.35
C ILE A 33 0.31 -1.45 3.09
N VAL A 34 0.92 -0.82 2.08
CA VAL A 34 1.22 -1.44 0.77
C VAL A 34 2.61 -1.04 0.32
N PHE A 35 3.33 -1.98 -0.30
CA PHE A 35 4.52 -1.71 -1.09
C PHE A 35 4.36 -2.25 -2.51
N VAL A 36 4.58 -1.39 -3.49
CA VAL A 36 4.58 -1.69 -4.93
C VAL A 36 6.03 -1.63 -5.43
N PRO A 37 6.71 -2.78 -5.62
CA PRO A 37 8.10 -2.80 -6.03
C PRO A 37 8.30 -2.25 -7.46
N ALA A 38 9.38 -1.50 -7.68
CA ALA A 38 9.74 -0.99 -9.00
C ALA A 38 10.28 -2.06 -9.96
N ASN A 39 10.69 -3.22 -9.44
CA ASN A 39 11.36 -4.29 -10.19
C ASN A 39 10.42 -5.45 -10.58
N SER A 40 9.15 -5.16 -10.85
CA SER A 40 8.12 -6.17 -11.21
C SER A 40 7.89 -7.25 -10.13
N GLY A 41 8.35 -7.02 -8.89
CA GLY A 41 8.02 -7.88 -7.77
C GLY A 41 6.53 -7.82 -7.43
N LYS A 42 6.04 -8.84 -6.72
CA LYS A 42 4.65 -8.87 -6.24
C LYS A 42 4.37 -7.67 -5.34
N ILE A 43 3.18 -7.09 -5.47
CA ILE A 43 2.67 -6.11 -4.50
C ILE A 43 2.59 -6.79 -3.13
N GLN A 44 3.07 -6.08 -2.13
CA GLN A 44 3.11 -6.54 -0.75
C GLN A 44 2.11 -5.74 0.07
N LEU A 45 1.33 -6.41 0.90
CA LEU A 45 0.47 -5.78 1.89
C LEU A 45 0.92 -6.18 3.29
N ASP A 46 0.80 -5.25 4.23
CA ASP A 46 1.08 -5.55 5.62
C ASP A 46 0.08 -6.57 6.17
N GLU A 47 0.58 -7.64 6.77
CA GLU A 47 -0.25 -8.76 7.23
C GLU A 47 -1.31 -8.37 8.28
N TYR A 48 -1.04 -7.35 9.09
CA TYR A 48 -1.94 -6.90 10.14
C TYR A 48 -2.74 -5.66 9.71
N TYR A 49 -2.09 -4.68 9.09
CA TYR A 49 -2.66 -3.36 8.86
C TYR A 49 -3.46 -3.24 7.56
N TRP A 50 -3.30 -4.15 6.58
CA TRP A 50 -3.94 -3.99 5.26
C TRP A 50 -5.46 -3.85 5.29
N ALA A 51 -6.13 -4.45 6.29
CA ALA A 51 -7.58 -4.38 6.50
C ALA A 51 -8.00 -3.89 7.89
N TYR A 52 -7.09 -3.22 8.63
CA TYR A 52 -7.27 -2.89 10.05
C TYR A 52 -8.44 -1.95 10.34
N SER A 53 -8.63 -0.92 9.53
CA SER A 53 -9.72 0.06 9.72
C SER A 53 -10.47 0.36 8.44
N LYS A 54 -11.70 0.88 8.58
CA LYS A 54 -12.51 1.35 7.44
C LYS A 54 -11.77 2.44 6.65
N THR A 55 -11.10 3.35 7.36
CA THR A 55 -10.32 4.46 6.76
C THR A 55 -9.13 3.93 5.98
N THR A 56 -8.30 3.09 6.60
CA THR A 56 -7.13 2.46 5.97
C THR A 56 -7.54 1.67 4.73
N GLY A 57 -8.59 0.85 4.83
CA GLY A 57 -9.10 0.06 3.71
C GLY A 57 -9.63 0.92 2.57
N ARG A 58 -10.32 2.03 2.86
CA ARG A 58 -10.79 2.97 1.84
C ARG A 58 -9.63 3.58 1.06
N TYR A 59 -8.58 4.03 1.75
CA TYR A 59 -7.46 4.69 1.07
C TYR A 59 -6.50 3.71 0.40
N ARG A 60 -6.35 2.49 0.93
CA ARG A 60 -5.70 1.38 0.22
C ARG A 60 -6.40 1.10 -1.11
N ASN A 61 -7.73 1.05 -1.13
CA ASN A 61 -8.48 0.88 -2.39
C ASN A 61 -8.19 1.99 -3.40
N ILE A 62 -8.14 3.24 -2.93
CA ILE A 62 -7.82 4.39 -3.79
C ILE A 62 -6.39 4.28 -4.33
N PHE A 63 -5.43 3.90 -3.48
CA PHE A 63 -4.03 3.74 -3.87
C PHE A 63 -3.84 2.60 -4.89
N LEU A 64 -4.45 1.45 -4.68
CA LEU A 64 -4.35 0.29 -5.56
C LEU A 64 -5.28 0.36 -6.78
N GLY A 65 -6.29 1.24 -6.77
CA GLY A 65 -7.31 1.33 -7.81
C GLY A 65 -8.28 0.15 -7.84
N GLU A 66 -8.46 -0.55 -6.72
CA GLU A 66 -9.27 -1.78 -6.62
C GLU A 66 -10.12 -1.80 -5.34
N THR A 67 -11.08 -2.72 -5.26
CA THR A 67 -11.91 -2.96 -4.08
C THR A 67 -11.26 -3.89 -3.07
N LYS A 68 -11.75 -3.90 -1.82
CA LYS A 68 -11.30 -4.87 -0.80
C LYS A 68 -11.45 -6.31 -1.26
N ALA A 69 -12.53 -6.62 -1.98
CA ALA A 69 -12.80 -7.97 -2.47
C ALA A 69 -11.77 -8.40 -3.53
N GLU A 70 -11.36 -7.47 -4.40
CA GLU A 70 -10.27 -7.70 -5.36
C GLU A 70 -8.94 -7.87 -4.65
N THR A 71 -8.62 -7.03 -3.65
CA THR A 71 -7.42 -7.19 -2.81
C THR A 71 -7.37 -8.56 -2.16
N GLN A 72 -8.48 -9.00 -1.54
CA GLN A 72 -8.55 -10.31 -0.89
C GLN A 72 -8.35 -11.44 -1.92
N ARG A 73 -9.02 -11.36 -3.08
CA ARG A 73 -8.82 -12.34 -4.16
C ARG A 73 -7.37 -12.41 -4.63
N ASN A 74 -6.70 -11.26 -4.74
CA ASN A 74 -5.30 -11.18 -5.13
C ASN A 74 -4.35 -11.74 -4.06
N ILE A 75 -4.72 -11.64 -2.78
CA ILE A 75 -4.02 -12.32 -1.68
C ILE A 75 -4.24 -13.84 -1.80
N ASP A 76 -5.49 -14.28 -1.93
CA ASP A 76 -5.88 -15.68 -1.92
C ASP A 76 -5.29 -16.46 -3.11
N ASN A 77 -5.20 -15.82 -4.28
CA ASN A 77 -4.60 -16.41 -5.48
C ASN A 77 -3.07 -16.24 -5.55
N GLY A 78 -2.45 -15.59 -4.56
CA GLY A 78 -1.01 -15.38 -4.47
C GLY A 78 -0.44 -14.31 -5.42
N THR A 79 -1.28 -13.51 -6.08
CA THR A 79 -0.85 -12.33 -6.86
C THR A 79 -0.19 -11.30 -5.95
N TYR A 80 -0.76 -11.09 -4.77
CA TYR A 80 -0.22 -10.26 -3.70
C TYR A 80 0.41 -11.11 -2.60
N LYS A 81 1.36 -10.52 -1.88
CA LYS A 81 2.05 -11.17 -0.77
C LYS A 81 1.72 -10.45 0.54
N LEU A 82 1.20 -11.17 1.52
CA LEU A 82 1.19 -10.70 2.91
C LEU A 82 2.60 -10.81 3.51
N THR A 83 3.02 -9.78 4.22
CA THR A 83 4.33 -9.73 4.89
C THR A 83 4.27 -8.74 6.04
N ASN A 84 5.19 -8.83 6.98
CA ASN A 84 5.37 -7.75 7.95
C ASN A 84 6.09 -6.57 7.26
N LEU A 85 5.44 -5.39 7.22
CA LEU A 85 6.01 -4.14 6.72
C LEU A 85 6.35 -3.13 7.84
N ASN A 86 6.09 -3.47 9.12
CA ASN A 86 6.25 -2.60 10.29
C ASN A 86 7.04 -3.26 11.43
#